data_AF-A0A7C7LE10-F1
#
_entry.id   AF-A0A7C7LE10-F1
#
_cell.length_a   1.000
_cell.length_b   1.000
_cell.length_c   1.000
_cell.angle_alpha   90.00
_cell.angle_beta   90.00
_cell.angle_gamma   90.00
#
_symmetry.space_group_name_H-M   'P 1'
#
loop_
_entity.id
_entity.type
_entity.pdbx_description
1 polymer ?
#
loop_
_entity_poly.entity_id
_entity_poly.type
_entity_poly.pdbx_seq_one_letter_code
_entity_poly.pdbx_strand_id
1 'polypeptide(L)'
;MTALDFIIELFCRVDNQLTAAGKNQKHTQANLYPSEVVTLALLFSLKGVGNRPFYRWIVKDYKHWFPNLPHRTRLFRLFHLHIHGKPFNDWGG
;
A
#
# COMPACT_ATOMS: atom_id res chain seq x y z
N MET A 1 15.85 -15.22 -2.54
CA MET A 1 14.77 -14.35 -2.02
C MET A 1 13.59 -14.47 -2.94
N THR A 2 12.42 -14.83 -2.42
CA THR A 2 11.16 -14.83 -3.16
C THR A 2 10.50 -13.45 -3.13
N ALA A 3 9.50 -13.21 -3.99
CA ALA A 3 8.73 -11.96 -3.95
C ALA A 3 8.00 -11.78 -2.60
N LEU A 4 7.62 -12.88 -1.96
CA LEU A 4 6.99 -12.88 -0.63
C LEU A 4 7.99 -12.45 0.45
N ASP A 5 9.22 -12.98 0.44
CA ASP A 5 10.28 -12.56 1.37
C ASP A 5 10.58 -11.06 1.24
N PHE A 6 10.60 -10.55 0.00
CA PHE A 6 10.79 -9.13 -0.27
C PHE A 6 9.66 -8.28 0.32
N ILE A 7 8.40 -8.69 0.14
CA ILE A 7 7.23 -7.97 0.66
C ILE A 7 7.20 -8.00 2.18
N ILE A 8 7.53 -9.13 2.81
CA ILE A 8 7.66 -9.24 4.27
C ILE A 8 8.71 -8.28 4.79
N GLU A 9 9.92 -8.34 4.22
CA GLU A 9 11.03 -7.49 4.65
C GLU A 9 10.70 -6.01 4.47
N LEU A 10 10.06 -5.65 3.36
CA LEU A 10 9.57 -4.30 3.10
C LEU A 10 8.56 -3.86 4.16
N PHE A 11 7.55 -4.71 4.44
CA PHE A 11 6.53 -4.42 5.44
C PHE A 11 7.15 -4.26 6.83
N CYS A 12 8.03 -5.18 7.26
CA CYS A 12 8.71 -5.10 8.56
C CYS A 12 9.50 -3.81 8.71
N ARG A 13 10.22 -3.37 7.67
CA ARG A 13 10.96 -2.09 7.71
C ARG A 13 10.04 -0.89 7.81
N VAL A 14 8.96 -0.86 7.03
CA VAL A 14 7.97 0.22 7.05
C VAL A 14 7.27 0.29 8.42
N ASP A 15 6.84 -0.86 8.93
CA ASP A 15 6.14 -0.95 10.21
C ASP A 15 7.05 -0.50 11.37
N ASN A 16 8.30 -0.98 11.41
CA ASN A 16 9.27 -0.54 12.41
C ASN A 16 9.51 0.98 12.36
N GLN A 17 9.65 1.56 11.17
CA GLN A 17 9.86 3.01 11.02
C GLN A 17 8.65 3.83 11.45
N LEU A 18 7.43 3.42 11.06
CA LEU A 18 6.21 4.13 11.43
C LEU A 18 5.89 3.98 12.91
N THR A 19 6.16 2.81 13.49
CA THR A 19 6.00 2.55 14.92
C THR A 19 7.01 3.37 15.72
N ALA A 20 8.29 3.40 15.32
CA ALA A 20 9.30 4.25 15.94
C ALA A 20 8.97 5.75 15.85
N ALA A 21 8.32 6.18 14.76
CA ALA A 21 7.87 7.56 14.58
C ALA A 21 6.55 7.88 15.31
N GLY A 22 5.91 6.91 15.97
CA GLY A 22 4.59 7.08 16.60
C GLY A 22 3.45 7.31 15.60
N LYS A 23 3.67 7.03 14.30
CA LYS A 23 2.73 7.29 13.20
C LYS A 23 1.98 6.05 12.74
N ASN A 24 2.20 4.89 13.36
CA ASN A 24 1.54 3.63 13.00
C ASN A 24 0.18 3.41 13.68
N GLN A 25 -0.43 4.49 14.20
CA GLN A 25 -1.72 4.41 14.86
C GLN A 25 -2.83 4.25 13.82
N LYS A 26 -3.56 3.13 13.88
CA LYS A 26 -4.73 2.92 13.04
C LYS A 26 -5.88 3.78 13.54
N HIS A 27 -6.36 4.68 12.68
CA HIS A 27 -7.57 5.43 12.95
C HIS A 27 -8.77 4.46 13.07
N THR A 28 -9.67 4.69 14.02
CA THR A 28 -10.81 3.79 14.34
C THR A 28 -11.68 3.46 13.12
N GLN A 29 -11.76 4.35 12.14
CA GLN A 29 -12.54 4.18 10.91
C GLN A 29 -11.69 3.76 9.69
N ALA A 30 -10.40 3.51 9.85
CA ALA A 30 -9.53 3.10 8.76
C ALA A 30 -9.63 1.58 8.54
N ASN A 31 -9.68 1.17 7.28
CA ASN A 31 -9.65 -0.25 6.94
C ASN A 31 -8.24 -0.84 7.14
N LEU A 32 -7.21 -0.04 6.85
CA LEU A 32 -5.80 -0.44 6.86
C LEU A 32 -5.01 0.38 7.89
N TYR A 33 -3.94 -0.22 8.43
CA TYR A 33 -2.90 0.46 9.20
C TYR A 33 -2.08 1.38 8.29
N PRO A 34 -1.48 2.45 8.83
CA PRO A 34 -0.55 3.29 8.08
C PRO A 34 0.59 2.48 7.43
N SER A 35 1.15 1.48 8.13
CA SER A 35 2.19 0.60 7.57
C SER A 35 1.73 -0.23 6.38
N GLU A 36 0.50 -0.76 6.41
CA GLU A 36 -0.09 -1.46 5.27
C GLU A 36 -0.28 -0.53 4.08
N VAL A 37 -0.79 0.69 4.30
CA VAL A 37 -1.00 1.67 3.23
C VAL A 37 0.31 2.07 2.58
N VAL A 38 1.33 2.39 3.38
CA VAL A 38 2.66 2.78 2.88
C VAL A 38 3.33 1.63 2.13
N THR A 39 3.21 0.40 2.63
CA THR A 39 3.74 -0.79 1.96
C THR A 39 3.10 -1.00 0.60
N LEU A 40 1.77 -0.91 0.51
CA LEU A 40 1.05 -1.04 -0.76
C LEU A 40 1.41 0.09 -1.74
N ALA A 41 1.60 1.31 -1.24
CA ALA A 41 2.04 2.45 -2.03
C ALA A 41 3.45 2.24 -2.61
N LEU A 42 4.40 1.77 -1.79
CA LEU A 42 5.76 1.46 -2.23
C LEU A 42 5.77 0.32 -3.25
N LEU A 43 5.00 -0.74 -3.03
CA LEU A 43 4.86 -1.83 -3.99
C LEU A 43 4.27 -1.35 -5.32
N PHE A 44 3.32 -0.41 -5.29
CA PHE A 44 2.78 0.20 -6.50
C PHE A 44 3.86 0.98 -7.27
N SER A 45 4.63 1.82 -6.57
CA SER A 45 5.73 2.59 -7.14
C SER A 45 6.85 1.70 -7.72
N LEU A 46 7.21 0.62 -7.03
CA LEU A 46 8.24 -0.32 -7.49
C LEU A 46 7.78 -1.16 -8.67
N LYS A 47 6.51 -1.55 -8.71
CA LYS A 47 5.97 -2.39 -9.78
C LYS A 47 5.80 -1.61 -11.08
N GLY A 48 5.55 -0.30 -11.01
CA GLY A 48 5.42 0.56 -12.20
C GLY A 48 4.27 0.19 -13.14
N VAL A 49 3.26 -0.53 -12.65
CA VAL A 49 2.10 -0.94 -13.44
C VAL A 49 0.89 -0.06 -13.11
N GLY A 50 -0.02 0.10 -14.07
CA GLY A 50 -1.23 0.88 -13.86
C GLY A 50 -2.14 0.34 -12.73
N ASN A 51 -3.07 1.18 -12.30
CA ASN A 51 -3.95 0.94 -11.14
C ASN A 51 -4.75 -0.38 -11.20
N ARG A 52 -5.26 -0.72 -12.39
CA ARG A 52 -6.07 -1.95 -12.59
C ARG A 52 -5.20 -3.22 -12.56
N PRO A 53 -4.08 -3.32 -13.30
CA PRO A 53 -3.13 -4.43 -13.14
C PRO A 53 -2.62 -4.59 -11.71
N PHE A 54 -2.26 -3.50 -11.03
CA PHE A 54 -1.78 -3.55 -9.65
C PHE A 54 -2.83 -4.13 -8.70
N TYR A 55 -4.04 -3.57 -8.73
CA TYR A 55 -5.11 -4.01 -7.84
C TYR A 55 -5.49 -5.47 -8.06
N ARG A 56 -5.54 -5.93 -9.32
CA ARG A 56 -5.80 -7.34 -9.63
C ARG A 56 -4.72 -8.26 -9.07
N TRP A 57 -3.46 -7.86 -9.15
CA TRP A 57 -2.34 -8.64 -8.60
C TRP A 57 -2.41 -8.75 -7.08
N ILE A 58 -2.63 -7.63 -6.37
CA ILE A 58 -2.78 -7.65 -4.90
C ILE A 58 -3.95 -8.54 -4.46
N VAL A 59 -5.11 -8.41 -5.11
CA VAL A 59 -6.30 -9.19 -4.77
C VAL A 59 -6.11 -10.69 -5.05
N LYS A 60 -5.35 -11.04 -6.09
CA LYS A 60 -5.12 -12.44 -6.46
C LYS A 60 -4.12 -13.11 -5.51
N ASP A 61 -2.96 -12.47 -5.30
CA ASP A 61 -1.80 -13.13 -4.70
C ASP A 61 -1.60 -12.73 -3.21
N TYR A 62 -2.14 -11.59 -2.76
CA TYR A 62 -1.83 -11.02 -1.43
C TYR A 62 -3.07 -10.61 -0.63
N LYS A 63 -4.29 -10.95 -1.07
CA LYS A 63 -5.52 -10.61 -0.33
C LYS A 63 -5.53 -11.17 1.10
N HIS A 64 -4.93 -12.32 1.33
CA HIS A 64 -4.87 -12.91 2.67
C HIS A 64 -4.00 -12.08 3.64
N TRP A 65 -3.08 -11.27 3.13
CA TRP A 65 -2.21 -10.38 3.92
C TRP A 65 -2.95 -9.08 4.27
N PHE A 66 -3.89 -8.67 3.42
CA PHE A 66 -4.67 -7.45 3.58
C PHE A 66 -6.17 -7.77 3.60
N PRO A 67 -6.68 -8.44 4.65
CA PRO A 67 -8.08 -8.92 4.67
C PRO A 67 -9.10 -7.78 4.54
N ASN A 68 -8.73 -6.57 5.00
CA ASN A 68 -9.56 -5.37 4.93
C ASN A 68 -9.25 -4.47 3.73
N LEU A 69 -8.65 -5.01 2.65
CA LEU A 69 -8.27 -4.22 1.48
C LEU A 69 -9.47 -3.43 0.92
N PRO A 70 -9.41 -2.08 0.87
CA PRO A 70 -10.50 -1.28 0.36
C PRO A 70 -10.69 -1.49 -1.15
N HIS A 71 -11.87 -1.11 -1.66
CA HIS A 71 -12.10 -1.08 -3.10
C HIS A 71 -11.06 -0.20 -3.81
N ARG A 72 -10.68 -0.60 -5.03
CA ARG A 72 -9.67 0.04 -5.88
C ARG A 72 -9.66 1.57 -5.77
N THR A 73 -10.79 2.22 -6.03
CA THR A 73 -10.89 3.70 -6.03
C THR A 73 -10.58 4.31 -4.65
N ARG A 74 -10.99 3.66 -3.56
CA ARG A 74 -10.69 4.10 -2.19
C ARG A 74 -9.22 3.85 -1.83
N LEU A 75 -8.63 2.74 -2.28
CA LEU A 75 -7.20 2.47 -2.10
C LEU A 75 -6.32 3.54 -2.73
N PHE A 76 -6.55 3.87 -4.00
CA PHE A 76 -5.74 4.89 -4.69
C PHE A 76 -5.97 6.30 -4.16
N ARG A 77 -7.17 6.61 -3.64
CA ARG A 77 -7.38 7.86 -2.88
C ARG A 77 -6.54 7.92 -1.61
N LEU A 78 -6.37 6.81 -0.90
CA LEU A 78 -5.49 6.74 0.28
C LEU A 78 -4.02 6.96 -0.10
N PHE A 79 -3.56 6.44 -1.23
CA PHE A 79 -2.21 6.70 -1.71
C PHE A 79 -1.95 8.18 -1.93
N HIS A 80 -2.89 8.93 -2.51
CA HIS A 80 -2.72 10.39 -2.68
C HIS A 80 -2.71 11.16 -1.35
N LEU A 81 -3.46 10.71 -0.34
CA LEU A 81 -3.50 11.36 0.96
C LEU A 81 -2.19 11.18 1.74
N HIS A 82 -1.51 10.04 1.56
CA HIS A 82 -0.25 9.74 2.26
C HIS A 82 1.00 10.07 1.44
N ILE A 83 0.92 10.04 0.10
CA ILE A 83 2.00 10.43 -0.81
C ILE A 83 1.68 11.84 -1.31
N HIS A 84 1.92 12.84 -0.48
CA HIS A 84 1.76 14.23 -0.87
C HIS A 84 2.67 14.54 -2.08
N GLY A 85 2.10 14.81 -3.26
CA GLY A 85 2.82 15.57 -4.30
C GLY A 85 2.54 15.31 -5.78
N LYS A 86 1.80 14.28 -6.22
CA LYS A 86 1.46 14.15 -7.67
C LYS A 86 0.02 13.73 -7.94
N PRO A 87 -0.66 14.35 -8.93
CA PRO A 87 -2.00 13.98 -9.33
C PRO A 87 -2.02 12.59 -9.98
N PHE A 88 -3.09 11.84 -9.69
CA PHE A 88 -3.41 10.51 -10.21
C PHE A 88 -3.22 10.35 -11.73
N ASN A 89 -3.45 11.43 -12.47
CA ASN A 89 -3.52 11.42 -13.93
C ASN A 89 -2.13 11.35 -14.58
N ASP A 90 -1.04 11.55 -13.83
CA ASP A 90 0.34 11.49 -14.35
C ASP A 90 0.93 10.06 -14.40
N TRP A 91 0.21 9.04 -13.92
CA TRP A 91 0.71 7.66 -13.79
C TRP A 91 0.01 6.64 -14.70
N GLY A 92 -0.65 7.10 -15.76
CA GLY A 92 -1.24 6.20 -16.75
C GLY A 92 -1.98 6.91 -17.87
N GLY A 93 -1.25 7.16 -18.96
CA GLY A 93 -1.72 7.75 -20.21
C GLY A 93 -0.58 8.46 -20.92
#